data_AF-W4VAH4-F1
#
_entry.id   AF-W4VAH4-F1
#
_cell.length_a   1.000
_cell.length_b   1.000
_cell.length_c   1.000
_cell.angle_alpha   90.00
_cell.angle_beta   90.00
_cell.angle_gamma   90.00
#
_symmetry.space_group_name_H-M   'P 1'
#
loop_
_entity.id
_entity.type
_entity.pdbx_description
1 polymer ?
#
loop_
_entity_poly.entity_id
_entity_poly.type
_entity_poly.pdbx_seq_one_letter_code
_entity_poly.pdbx_strand_id
1 'polypeptide(L)'
;MGLQVDETGTLIWGMLKHYEVTKNKDFLKSMWESIKKGVEFLTRFIDSDTGLPAPSYDLWEERVGEHTYSSAAVYGGIKAGAEAARILGAPEELIKKWEKAASDMKASIEKNLWRDEAGRFIRSVRTKLNPWGSEHSPYTTIIKVNEKGYFRDVTLEDWTIDVSLLGVSIPFGVFDTQDERVRKTVEAIESSYFPPCWRNKKI
;
A
#
# COMPACT_ATOMS: atom_id res chain seq x y z
N MET A 1 12.57 15.88 -4.18
CA MET A 1 12.94 14.52 -4.61
C MET A 1 11.75 13.64 -4.23
N GLY A 2 11.15 12.98 -5.22
CA GLY A 2 9.95 12.15 -5.01
C GLY A 2 10.24 11.06 -3.98
N LEU A 3 9.31 10.83 -3.08
CA LEU A 3 9.42 9.81 -2.06
C LEU A 3 8.43 8.71 -2.40
N GLN A 4 8.95 7.54 -2.82
CA GLN A 4 8.16 6.36 -3.17
C GLN A 4 8.36 5.26 -2.14
N VAL A 5 7.40 5.17 -1.23
CA VAL A 5 7.36 4.12 -0.21
C VAL A 5 6.92 2.77 -0.78
N ASP A 6 6.17 2.79 -1.87
CA ASP A 6 5.73 1.62 -2.62
C ASP A 6 6.89 0.91 -3.32
N GLU A 7 7.83 1.65 -3.94
CA GLU A 7 9.06 1.08 -4.49
C GLU A 7 9.90 0.39 -3.41
N THR A 8 10.07 1.08 -2.27
CA THR A 8 10.84 0.53 -1.14
C THR A 8 10.19 -0.75 -0.60
N GLY A 9 8.87 -0.73 -0.39
CA GLY A 9 8.11 -1.89 0.06
C GLY A 9 8.20 -3.06 -0.93
N THR A 10 8.05 -2.77 -2.23
CA THR A 10 8.12 -3.76 -3.30
C THR A 10 9.51 -4.38 -3.42
N LEU A 11 10.58 -3.59 -3.26
CA LEU A 11 11.95 -4.08 -3.34
C LEU A 11 12.26 -5.07 -2.20
N ILE A 12 11.86 -4.75 -0.96
CA ILE A 12 12.04 -5.64 0.19
C ILE A 12 11.24 -6.93 -0.01
N TRP A 13 9.99 -6.82 -0.46
CA TRP A 13 9.16 -7.98 -0.81
C TRP A 13 9.85 -8.85 -1.88
N GLY A 14 10.40 -8.24 -2.93
CA GLY A 14 11.11 -8.92 -4.01
C GLY A 14 12.36 -9.65 -3.54
N MET A 15 13.13 -9.07 -2.60
CA MET A 15 14.28 -9.72 -1.98
C MET A 15 13.89 -11.01 -1.25
N LEU A 16 12.80 -10.97 -0.48
CA LEU A 16 12.28 -12.17 0.18
C LEU A 16 11.78 -13.20 -0.85
N LYS A 17 11.06 -12.78 -1.89
CA LYS A 17 10.60 -13.69 -2.95
C LYS A 17 11.74 -14.36 -3.69
N HIS A 18 12.82 -13.62 -3.97
CA HIS A 18 14.04 -14.19 -4.52
C HIS A 18 14.63 -15.28 -3.60
N TYR A 19 14.69 -15.02 -2.29
CA TYR A 19 15.09 -16.05 -1.33
C TYR A 19 14.14 -17.25 -1.31
N GLU A 20 12.82 -17.03 -1.34
CA GLU A 20 11.85 -18.13 -1.31
C GLU A 20 12.00 -19.09 -2.50
N VAL A 21 12.37 -18.58 -3.68
CA VAL A 21 12.61 -19.37 -4.89
C VAL A 21 13.98 -20.05 -4.86
N THR A 22 15.04 -19.30 -4.55
CA THR A 22 16.43 -19.80 -4.66
C THR A 22 16.91 -20.55 -3.42
N LYS A 23 16.26 -20.32 -2.27
CA LYS A 23 16.70 -20.70 -0.93
C LYS A 23 18.13 -20.25 -0.57
N ASN A 24 18.67 -19.27 -1.30
CA ASN A 24 20.03 -18.76 -1.10
C ASN A 24 20.09 -17.87 0.15
N LYS A 25 20.45 -18.45 1.30
CA LYS A 25 20.59 -17.72 2.56
C LYS A 25 21.70 -16.67 2.52
N ASP A 26 22.74 -16.86 1.70
CA ASP A 26 23.86 -15.91 1.64
C ASP A 26 23.48 -14.62 0.89
N PHE A 27 22.61 -14.73 -0.13
CA PHE A 27 21.94 -13.57 -0.71
C PHE A 27 21.13 -12.81 0.35
N LEU A 28 20.32 -13.53 1.14
CA LEU A 28 19.47 -12.87 2.15
C LEU A 28 20.31 -12.18 3.23
N LYS A 29 21.43 -12.79 3.65
CA LYS A 29 22.40 -12.17 4.56
C LYS A 29 23.04 -10.92 3.96
N SER A 30 23.44 -10.96 2.68
CA SER A 30 24.07 -9.79 2.04
C SER A 30 23.11 -8.62 1.85
N MET A 31 21.80 -8.91 1.73
CA MET A 31 20.74 -7.89 1.65
C MET A 31 20.24 -7.41 3.01
N TRP A 32 20.63 -8.04 4.13
CA TRP A 32 20.03 -7.81 5.44
C TRP A 32 20.06 -6.34 5.88
N GLU A 33 21.19 -5.66 5.73
CA GLU A 33 21.30 -4.24 6.12
C GLU A 33 20.39 -3.34 5.27
N SER A 34 20.20 -3.67 3.99
CA SER A 34 19.29 -2.95 3.10
C SER A 34 17.83 -3.18 3.50
N ILE A 35 17.46 -4.43 3.80
CA ILE A 35 16.12 -4.81 4.28
C ILE A 35 15.81 -4.07 5.58
N LYS A 36 16.72 -4.13 6.56
CA LYS A 36 16.54 -3.49 7.86
C LYS A 36 16.33 -1.97 7.74
N LYS A 37 17.20 -1.28 6.99
CA LYS A 37 17.07 0.16 6.75
C LYS A 37 15.78 0.50 6.00
N GLY A 38 15.40 -0.33 5.03
CA GLY A 38 14.16 -0.18 4.29
C GLY A 38 12.92 -0.27 5.21
N VAL A 39 12.82 -1.30 6.04
CA VAL A 39 11.70 -1.45 6.99
C VAL A 39 11.68 -0.32 8.03
N GLU A 40 12.84 0.08 8.55
CA GLU A 40 12.94 1.22 9.47
C GLU A 40 12.50 2.54 8.83
N PHE A 41 12.83 2.75 7.55
CA PHE A 41 12.34 3.90 6.79
C PHE A 41 10.82 3.84 6.59
N LEU A 42 10.29 2.70 6.13
CA LEU A 42 8.85 2.51 5.91
C LEU A 42 8.04 2.77 7.18
N THR A 43 8.48 2.24 8.33
CA THR A 43 7.79 2.42 9.61
C THR A 43 7.86 3.86 10.14
N ARG A 44 8.91 4.61 9.82
CA ARG A 44 9.00 6.05 10.15
C ARG A 44 8.13 6.93 9.25
N PHE A 45 7.76 6.43 8.08
CA PHE A 45 6.96 7.17 7.11
C PHE A 45 5.46 6.90 7.25
N ILE A 46 5.02 6.28 8.35
CA ILE A 46 3.60 6.08 8.64
C ILE A 46 3.02 7.37 9.22
N ASP A 47 1.93 7.85 8.64
CA ASP A 47 1.14 8.97 9.14
C ASP A 47 0.47 8.59 10.46
N SER A 48 0.64 9.43 11.50
CA SER A 48 0.12 9.14 12.83
C SER A 48 -1.40 9.26 12.93
N ASP A 49 -2.04 10.00 12.02
CA ASP A 49 -3.48 10.25 12.08
C ASP A 49 -4.27 9.11 11.43
N THR A 50 -3.83 8.65 10.25
CA THR A 50 -4.51 7.56 9.52
C THR A 50 -3.90 6.20 9.78
N GLY A 51 -2.61 6.13 10.13
CA GLY A 51 -1.86 4.89 10.20
C GLY A 51 -1.51 4.29 8.82
N LEU A 52 -1.75 5.03 7.74
CA LEU A 52 -1.30 4.72 6.38
C LEU A 52 0.09 5.32 6.12
N PRO A 53 0.80 4.97 5.04
CA PRO A 53 2.00 5.71 4.66
C PRO A 53 1.65 7.17 4.39
N ALA A 54 2.47 8.09 4.87
CA ALA A 54 2.25 9.52 4.68
C ALA A 54 2.15 9.87 3.18
N PRO A 55 1.50 11.01 2.84
CA PRO A 55 1.23 11.36 1.47
C PRO A 55 2.47 11.28 0.57
N SER A 56 2.38 10.41 -0.42
CA SER A 56 3.43 10.14 -1.41
C SER A 56 2.80 10.07 -2.80
N TYR A 57 3.64 10.03 -3.84
CA TYR A 57 3.13 9.83 -5.20
C TYR A 57 2.49 8.44 -5.33
N ASP A 58 1.41 8.33 -6.11
CA ASP A 58 0.84 7.03 -6.49
C ASP A 58 1.76 6.26 -7.44
N LEU A 59 1.41 5.00 -7.70
CA LEU A 59 2.14 4.09 -8.59
C LEU A 59 2.40 4.69 -9.99
N TRP A 60 1.51 5.56 -10.46
CA TRP A 60 1.61 6.21 -11.76
C TRP A 60 2.34 7.55 -11.73
N GLU A 61 2.86 7.94 -10.55
CA GLU A 61 3.55 9.21 -10.30
C GLU A 61 2.75 10.48 -10.62
N GLU A 62 1.41 10.38 -10.65
CA GLU A 62 0.54 11.49 -11.03
C GLU A 62 0.05 12.29 -9.83
N ARG A 63 -0.13 11.63 -8.67
CA ARG A 63 -0.94 12.18 -7.56
C ARG A 63 -0.29 11.96 -6.21
N VAL A 64 -0.23 13.02 -5.42
CA VAL A 64 0.21 12.95 -4.01
C VAL A 64 -1.00 12.62 -3.13
N GLY A 65 -0.91 11.55 -2.35
CA GLY A 65 -1.99 11.10 -1.46
C GLY A 65 -1.63 9.86 -0.66
N GLU A 66 -2.59 9.35 0.11
CA GLU A 66 -2.46 8.10 0.85
C GLU A 66 -3.19 7.00 0.07
N HIS A 67 -2.42 6.20 -0.67
CA HIS A 67 -2.94 5.31 -1.70
C HIS A 67 -3.07 3.86 -1.23
N THR A 68 -4.10 3.16 -1.73
CA THR A 68 -4.34 1.75 -1.42
C THR A 68 -3.19 0.86 -1.86
N TYR A 69 -2.69 1.06 -3.09
CA TYR A 69 -1.57 0.28 -3.60
C TYR A 69 -0.29 0.50 -2.79
N SER A 70 0.05 1.76 -2.52
CA SER A 70 1.26 2.09 -1.74
C SER A 70 1.17 1.54 -0.33
N SER A 71 0.01 1.64 0.31
CA SER A 71 -0.23 1.04 1.64
C SER A 71 -0.05 -0.48 1.63
N ALA A 72 -0.55 -1.16 0.59
CA ALA A 72 -0.37 -2.59 0.42
C ALA A 72 1.10 -2.96 0.17
N ALA A 73 1.83 -2.19 -0.64
CA ALA A 73 3.26 -2.39 -0.87
C ALA A 73 4.09 -2.21 0.41
N VAL A 74 3.76 -1.20 1.22
CA VAL A 74 4.40 -0.98 2.53
C VAL A 74 4.10 -2.15 3.49
N TYR A 75 2.85 -2.61 3.57
CA TYR A 75 2.51 -3.82 4.33
C TYR A 75 3.36 -5.02 3.88
N GLY A 76 3.42 -5.26 2.56
CA GLY A 76 4.16 -6.38 1.97
C GLY A 76 5.66 -6.31 2.29
N GLY A 77 6.25 -5.12 2.21
CA GLY A 77 7.66 -4.88 2.54
C GLY A 77 7.97 -5.08 4.01
N ILE A 78 7.15 -4.55 4.93
CA ILE A 78 7.34 -4.72 6.39
C ILE A 78 7.20 -6.20 6.76
N LYS A 79 6.16 -6.88 6.25
CA LYS A 79 5.93 -8.31 6.48
C LYS A 79 7.09 -9.15 5.93
N ALA A 80 7.60 -8.81 4.75
CA ALA A 80 8.74 -9.50 4.16
C ALA A 80 10.02 -9.29 4.97
N GLY A 81 10.24 -8.09 5.50
CA GLY A 81 11.34 -7.80 6.41
C GLY A 81 11.27 -8.59 7.71
N ALA A 82 10.08 -8.74 8.31
CA ALA A 82 9.87 -9.57 9.50
C ALA A 82 10.19 -11.05 9.23
N GLU A 83 9.78 -11.58 8.09
CA GLU A 83 10.13 -12.94 7.67
C GLU A 83 11.64 -13.11 7.47
N ALA A 84 12.29 -12.16 6.77
CA ALA A 84 13.74 -12.17 6.57
C ALA A 84 14.50 -12.13 7.91
N ALA A 85 14.04 -11.31 8.85
CA ALA A 85 14.57 -11.24 10.21
C ALA A 85 14.48 -12.59 10.92
N ARG A 86 13.33 -13.28 10.80
CA ARG A 86 13.13 -14.62 11.37
C ARG A 86 14.06 -15.66 10.76
N ILE A 87 14.18 -15.68 9.44
CA ILE A 87 15.04 -16.62 8.70
C ILE A 87 16.52 -16.46 9.10
N LEU A 88 16.95 -15.22 9.33
CA LEU A 88 18.32 -14.88 9.70
C LEU A 88 18.60 -14.97 11.21
N GLY A 89 17.60 -15.27 12.04
CA GLY A 89 17.75 -15.38 13.49
C GLY A 89 18.00 -14.03 14.18
N ALA A 90 17.40 -12.96 13.67
CA ALA A 90 17.42 -11.65 14.31
C ALA A 90 16.69 -11.67 15.67
N PRO A 91 16.91 -10.68 16.56
CA PRO A 91 16.26 -10.65 17.87
C PRO A 91 14.73 -10.68 17.78
N GLU A 92 14.11 -11.50 18.63
CA GLU A 92 12.65 -11.71 18.68
C GLU A 92 11.86 -10.39 18.80
N GLU A 93 12.36 -9.46 19.61
CA GLU A 93 11.73 -8.14 19.80
C GLU A 93 11.66 -7.32 18.50
N LEU A 94 12.66 -7.45 17.62
CA LEU A 94 12.65 -6.79 16.32
C LEU A 94 11.61 -7.41 15.39
N ILE A 95 11.52 -8.74 15.37
CA ILE A 95 10.55 -9.49 14.56
C ILE A 95 9.13 -9.10 14.98
N LYS A 96 8.81 -9.18 16.27
CA LYS A 96 7.51 -8.80 16.83
C LYS A 96 7.16 -7.34 16.53
N LYS A 97 8.13 -6.42 16.62
CA LYS A 97 7.92 -5.01 16.28
C LYS A 97 7.47 -4.85 14.83
N TRP A 98 8.11 -5.52 13.88
CA TRP A 98 7.77 -5.43 12.46
C TRP A 98 6.48 -6.17 12.12
N GLU A 99 6.22 -7.32 12.73
CA GLU A 99 4.93 -8.02 12.61
C GLU A 99 3.77 -7.17 13.11
N LYS A 100 3.95 -6.50 14.26
CA LYS A 100 2.97 -5.56 14.78
C LYS A 100 2.74 -4.41 13.81
N ALA A 101 3.80 -3.80 13.28
CA ALA A 101 3.66 -2.71 12.31
C ALA A 101 2.91 -3.14 11.03
N ALA A 102 3.14 -4.37 10.53
CA ALA A 102 2.39 -4.91 9.41
C ALA A 102 0.91 -5.14 9.78
N SER A 103 0.64 -5.68 10.97
CA SER A 103 -0.73 -5.88 11.47
C SER A 103 -1.48 -4.55 11.62
N ASP A 104 -0.83 -3.54 12.18
CA ASP A 104 -1.38 -2.19 12.33
C ASP A 104 -1.67 -1.57 10.95
N MET A 105 -0.74 -1.69 9.99
CA MET A 105 -0.93 -1.22 8.61
C MET A 105 -2.14 -1.87 7.94
N LYS A 106 -2.33 -3.19 8.11
CA LYS A 106 -3.52 -3.89 7.60
C LYS A 106 -4.81 -3.33 8.20
N ALA A 107 -4.83 -3.10 9.51
CA ALA A 107 -5.99 -2.51 10.19
C ALA A 107 -6.27 -1.08 9.69
N SER A 108 -5.23 -0.29 9.45
CA SER A 108 -5.35 1.06 8.86
C SER A 108 -5.88 1.01 7.43
N ILE A 109 -5.43 0.08 6.59
CA ILE A 109 -5.95 -0.11 5.22
C ILE A 109 -7.44 -0.40 5.28
N GLU A 110 -7.85 -1.35 6.12
CA GLU A 110 -9.26 -1.70 6.30
C GLU A 110 -10.07 -0.49 6.76
N LYS A 111 -9.66 0.18 7.84
CA LYS A 111 -10.37 1.32 8.42
C LYS A 111 -10.54 2.48 7.44
N ASN A 112 -9.48 2.82 6.71
CA ASN A 112 -9.45 4.07 5.94
C ASN A 112 -9.83 3.88 4.47
N LEU A 113 -9.66 2.68 3.90
CA LEU A 113 -9.78 2.47 2.45
C LEU A 113 -10.91 1.52 2.06
N TRP A 114 -11.46 0.70 2.97
CA TRP A 114 -12.67 -0.07 2.70
C TRP A 114 -13.93 0.81 2.82
N ARG A 115 -14.87 0.67 1.90
CA ARG A 115 -16.18 1.35 1.96
C ARG A 115 -17.30 0.34 1.78
N ASP A 116 -18.04 0.09 2.85
CA ASP A 116 -19.19 -0.83 2.84
C ASP A 116 -20.27 -0.40 1.84
N GLU A 117 -20.52 0.90 1.71
CA GLU A 117 -21.54 1.44 0.81
C GLU A 117 -21.27 1.15 -0.68
N ALA A 118 -20.00 1.04 -1.06
CA ALA A 118 -19.62 0.62 -2.41
C ALA A 118 -19.19 -0.85 -2.49
N GLY A 119 -19.09 -1.54 -1.36
CA GLY A 119 -18.60 -2.91 -1.26
C GLY A 119 -17.20 -3.09 -1.84
N ARG A 120 -16.30 -2.11 -1.74
CA ARG A 120 -14.94 -2.21 -2.31
C ARG A 120 -13.94 -1.30 -1.59
N PHE A 121 -12.67 -1.51 -1.88
CA PHE A 121 -11.64 -0.52 -1.56
C PHE A 121 -11.73 0.70 -2.49
N ILE A 122 -11.49 1.88 -1.95
CA ILE A 122 -11.29 3.13 -2.71
C ILE A 122 -9.82 3.28 -3.09
N ARG A 123 -9.51 4.12 -4.07
CA ARG A 123 -8.14 4.25 -4.59
C ARG A 123 -7.20 4.90 -3.59
N SER A 124 -7.69 5.94 -2.93
CA SER A 124 -6.89 6.70 -1.98
C SER A 124 -7.75 7.60 -1.09
N VAL A 125 -7.14 8.06 0.00
CA VAL A 125 -7.66 9.15 0.84
C VAL A 125 -6.69 10.32 0.83
N ARG A 126 -7.15 11.51 1.26
CA ARG A 126 -6.32 12.71 1.43
C ARG A 126 -5.42 12.98 0.22
N THR A 127 -6.00 12.91 -0.99
CA THR A 127 -5.26 12.96 -2.26
C THR A 127 -5.46 14.27 -2.99
N LYS A 128 -4.39 14.82 -3.55
CA LYS A 128 -4.43 15.96 -4.46
C LYS A 128 -4.85 15.47 -5.86
N LEU A 129 -6.09 15.69 -6.26
CA LEU A 129 -6.60 15.31 -7.57
C LEU A 129 -6.24 16.32 -8.66
N ASN A 130 -5.95 17.57 -8.31
CA ASN A 130 -5.52 18.59 -9.26
C ASN A 130 -4.07 19.02 -8.98
N PRO A 131 -3.06 18.51 -9.70
CA PRO A 131 -1.65 18.81 -9.40
C PRO A 131 -1.29 20.30 -9.51
N TRP A 132 -2.03 21.08 -10.30
CA TRP A 132 -1.68 22.44 -10.70
C TRP A 132 -2.70 23.51 -10.26
N GLY A 133 -3.67 23.16 -9.41
CA GLY A 133 -4.72 24.09 -9.00
C GLY A 133 -5.49 23.64 -7.76
N SER A 134 -6.57 24.37 -7.44
CA SER A 134 -7.49 24.00 -6.37
C SER A 134 -8.18 22.68 -6.68
N GLU A 135 -8.47 21.90 -5.64
CA GLU A 135 -9.23 20.67 -5.78
C GLU A 135 -10.63 20.93 -6.37
N HIS A 136 -11.08 20.06 -7.28
CA HIS A 136 -12.41 20.15 -7.87
C HIS A 136 -13.49 19.48 -7.02
N SER A 137 -13.10 18.69 -6.01
CA SER A 137 -14.02 18.03 -5.10
C SER A 137 -14.65 19.04 -4.13
N PRO A 138 -15.96 18.94 -3.83
CA PRO A 138 -16.56 19.71 -2.74
C PRO A 138 -16.10 19.22 -1.35
N TYR A 139 -15.49 18.02 -1.27
CA TYR A 139 -15.04 17.40 -0.02
C TYR A 139 -13.52 17.50 0.11
N THR A 140 -13.04 18.67 0.55
CA THR A 140 -11.62 18.96 0.70
C THR A 140 -11.22 19.20 2.15
N THR A 141 -9.96 18.94 2.46
CA THR A 141 -9.34 19.31 3.73
C THR A 141 -7.92 19.81 3.50
N ILE A 142 -7.32 20.44 4.49
CA ILE A 142 -5.93 20.85 4.46
C ILE A 142 -5.12 19.89 5.33
N ILE A 143 -4.14 19.22 4.73
CA ILE A 143 -3.20 18.35 5.46
C ILE A 143 -1.82 18.99 5.53
N LYS A 144 -1.11 18.72 6.62
CA LYS A 144 0.32 19.04 6.74
C LYS A 144 1.12 17.96 6.02
N VAL A 145 1.82 18.34 4.95
CA VAL A 145 2.55 17.42 4.06
C VAL A 145 3.95 17.10 4.57
N ASN A 146 4.54 17.96 5.40
CA ASN A 146 5.85 17.69 6.01
C ASN A 146 6.06 18.46 7.32
N GLU A 147 7.10 18.07 8.07
CA GLU A 147 7.50 18.72 9.33
C GLU A 147 7.85 20.21 9.17
N LYS A 148 8.30 20.62 7.98
CA LYS A 148 8.64 22.00 7.63
C LYS A 148 7.42 22.93 7.53
N GLY A 149 6.21 22.42 7.79
CA GLY A 149 4.99 23.22 7.84
C GLY A 149 4.38 23.50 6.47
N TYR A 150 4.69 22.68 5.45
CA TYR A 150 3.98 22.78 4.17
C TYR A 150 2.60 22.17 4.30
N PHE A 151 1.58 22.93 3.92
CA PHE A 151 0.19 22.48 3.88
C PHE A 151 -0.27 22.33 2.44
N ARG A 152 -1.17 21.37 2.18
CA ARG A 152 -1.86 21.22 0.90
C ARG A 152 -3.34 20.96 1.12
N ASP A 153 -4.17 21.58 0.27
CA ASP A 153 -5.54 21.15 0.10
C ASP A 153 -5.58 19.81 -0.64
N VAL A 154 -6.40 18.89 -0.16
CA VAL A 154 -6.57 17.56 -0.72
C VAL A 154 -8.04 17.19 -0.74
N THR A 155 -8.43 16.37 -1.71
CA THR A 155 -9.71 15.67 -1.69
C THR A 155 -9.66 14.56 -0.65
N LEU A 156 -10.71 14.45 0.17
CA LEU A 156 -10.76 13.48 1.27
C LEU A 156 -10.71 12.03 0.79
N GLU A 157 -11.42 11.72 -0.29
CA GLU A 157 -11.56 10.36 -0.80
C GLU A 157 -11.56 10.35 -2.33
N ASP A 158 -10.80 9.43 -2.90
CA ASP A 158 -10.81 9.16 -4.33
C ASP A 158 -11.46 7.80 -4.61
N TRP A 159 -12.67 7.86 -5.15
CA TRP A 159 -13.49 6.71 -5.45
C TRP A 159 -13.18 6.05 -6.79
N THR A 160 -12.21 6.55 -7.56
CA THR A 160 -11.86 5.99 -8.88
C THR A 160 -11.58 4.49 -8.77
N ILE A 161 -12.18 3.70 -9.67
CA ILE A 161 -11.92 2.26 -9.76
C ILE A 161 -10.69 2.08 -10.64
N ASP A 162 -9.69 1.37 -10.11
CA ASP A 162 -8.42 1.11 -10.80
C ASP A 162 -7.92 -0.29 -10.46
N VAL A 163 -7.16 -0.90 -11.38
CA VAL A 163 -6.57 -2.25 -11.21
C VAL A 163 -5.57 -2.30 -10.06
N SER A 164 -4.94 -1.19 -9.68
CA SER A 164 -4.03 -1.11 -8.53
C SER A 164 -4.68 -1.50 -7.20
N LEU A 165 -6.01 -1.47 -7.10
CA LEU A 165 -6.75 -1.95 -5.94
C LEU A 165 -6.51 -3.45 -5.67
N LEU A 166 -6.14 -4.24 -6.67
CA LEU A 166 -5.77 -5.64 -6.48
C LEU A 166 -4.53 -5.81 -5.59
N GLY A 167 -3.71 -4.76 -5.44
CA GLY A 167 -2.54 -4.70 -4.56
C GLY A 167 -2.83 -5.16 -3.13
N VAL A 168 -4.05 -4.94 -2.64
CA VAL A 168 -4.49 -5.38 -1.30
C VAL A 168 -4.43 -6.90 -1.12
N SER A 169 -4.43 -7.68 -2.21
CA SER A 169 -4.26 -9.14 -2.14
C SER A 169 -3.02 -9.60 -2.92
N ILE A 170 -2.87 -9.20 -4.18
CA ILE A 170 -1.76 -9.62 -5.03
C ILE A 170 -0.97 -8.36 -5.46
N PRO A 171 0.36 -8.30 -5.25
CA PRO A 171 1.24 -9.36 -4.75
C PRO A 171 1.44 -9.37 -3.22
N PHE A 172 0.93 -8.36 -2.51
CA PHE A 172 1.40 -8.04 -1.16
C PHE A 172 0.70 -8.79 -0.02
N GLY A 173 -0.43 -9.44 -0.30
CA GLY A 173 -1.10 -10.35 0.63
C GLY A 173 -1.62 -9.68 1.91
N VAL A 174 -2.15 -8.46 1.81
CA VAL A 174 -2.82 -7.78 2.95
C VAL A 174 -4.06 -8.57 3.35
N PHE A 175 -4.87 -8.94 2.35
CA PHE A 175 -6.04 -9.80 2.48
C PHE A 175 -5.87 -11.06 1.63
N ASP A 176 -6.47 -12.16 2.10
CA ASP A 176 -6.48 -13.41 1.35
C ASP A 176 -7.27 -13.26 0.05
N THR A 177 -6.90 -13.99 -0.99
CA THR A 177 -7.61 -13.95 -2.28
C THR A 177 -9.08 -14.38 -2.19
N GLN A 178 -9.43 -15.17 -1.16
CA GLN A 178 -10.80 -15.61 -0.86
C GLN A 178 -11.54 -14.67 0.11
N ASP A 179 -10.89 -13.58 0.58
CA ASP A 179 -11.55 -12.57 1.41
C ASP A 179 -12.68 -11.91 0.62
N GLU A 180 -13.86 -11.81 1.23
CA GLU A 180 -15.06 -11.27 0.59
C GLU A 180 -14.81 -9.85 0.04
N ARG A 181 -14.00 -9.04 0.73
CA ARG A 181 -13.69 -7.66 0.32
C ARG A 181 -12.84 -7.63 -0.94
N VAL A 182 -11.91 -8.56 -1.07
CA VAL A 182 -11.10 -8.71 -2.29
C VAL A 182 -11.99 -9.12 -3.44
N ARG A 183 -12.85 -10.13 -3.24
CA ARG A 183 -13.79 -10.62 -4.26
C ARG A 183 -14.71 -9.50 -4.76
N LYS A 184 -15.35 -8.75 -3.86
CA LYS A 184 -16.22 -7.63 -4.26
C LYS A 184 -15.47 -6.51 -4.97
N THR A 185 -14.23 -6.23 -4.56
CA THR A 185 -13.38 -5.24 -5.24
C THR A 185 -13.05 -5.68 -6.67
N VAL A 186 -12.73 -6.97 -6.89
CA VAL A 186 -12.54 -7.54 -8.23
C VAL A 186 -13.80 -7.41 -9.07
N GLU A 187 -14.97 -7.77 -8.52
CA GLU A 187 -16.25 -7.65 -9.23
C GLU A 187 -16.56 -6.22 -9.67
N ALA A 188 -16.21 -5.23 -8.84
CA ALA A 188 -16.36 -3.82 -9.18
C ALA A 188 -15.42 -3.39 -10.32
N ILE A 189 -14.16 -3.83 -10.29
CA ILE A 189 -13.19 -3.60 -11.38
C ILE A 189 -13.70 -4.22 -12.68
N GLU A 190 -14.08 -5.50 -12.66
CA GLU A 190 -14.60 -6.20 -13.84
C GLU A 190 -15.82 -5.51 -14.43
N SER A 191 -16.75 -5.06 -13.59
CA SER A 191 -17.97 -4.38 -14.03
C SER A 191 -17.69 -2.99 -14.63
N SER A 192 -16.64 -2.31 -14.18
CA SER A 192 -16.24 -1.00 -14.69
C SER A 192 -15.54 -1.08 -16.06
N TYR A 193 -14.68 -2.10 -16.27
CA TYR A 193 -13.89 -2.23 -17.50
C TYR A 193 -14.53 -3.17 -18.53
N PHE A 194 -15.38 -4.10 -18.12
CA PHE A 194 -16.03 -5.09 -18.99
C PHE A 194 -17.56 -5.07 -18.82
N PRO A 195 -18.25 -4.11 -19.48
CA PRO A 195 -19.70 -4.04 -19.43
C PRO A 195 -20.34 -5.34 -19.97
N PRO A 196 -21.60 -5.64 -19.60
CA PRO A 196 -22.25 -6.94 -19.84
C PRO A 196 -22.22 -7.43 -21.30
N CYS A 197 -22.09 -6.53 -22.28
CA CYS A 197 -21.99 -6.86 -23.69
C CYS A 197 -20.75 -7.71 -24.07
N TRP A 198 -19.71 -7.75 -23.24
CA TRP A 198 -18.49 -8.54 -23.46
C TRP A 198 -18.52 -9.94 -22.84
N ARG A 199 -19.47 -10.23 -21.92
CA ARG A 199 -19.53 -11.52 -21.19
C ARG A 199 -20.01 -12.71 -22.04
N ASN A 200 -20.53 -12.47 -23.25
CA ASN A 200 -21.08 -13.50 -24.14
C ASN A 200 -20.15 -13.97 -25.28
N LYS A 201 -18.88 -13.58 -25.29
CA LYS A 201 -17.89 -14.18 -26.20
C LYS A 201 -17.00 -15.17 -25.44
N LYS A 202 -17.55 -16.35 -25.13
CA LYS A 202 -16.70 -17.53 -24.90
C LYS A 202 -16.10 -17.94 -26.24
N ILE A 203 -14.77 -17.90 -26.34
CA ILE A 203 -14.01 -18.66 -27.35
C ILE A 203 -14.00 -20.12 -26.89
#